data_AF-A0A3F2RMR6-F1
#
_entry.id   AF-A0A3F2RMR6-F1
#
_cell.length_a   1.000
_cell.length_b   1.000
_cell.length_c   1.000
_cell.angle_alpha   90.00
_cell.angle_beta   90.00
_cell.angle_gamma   90.00
#
_symmetry.space_group_name_H-M   'P 1'
#
loop_
_entity.id
_entity.type
_entity.pdbx_description
1 polymer ?
#
loop_
_entity_poly.entity_id
_entity_poly.type
_entity_poly.pdbx_seq_one_letter_code
_entity_poly.pdbx_strand_id
1 'polypeptide(L)'
;MGATELTPDERKSILVLHDAGLKLSAISEATHRSIGVCHKVIKMRDTPSKPSRRGKPKKVTERDKRSIIRAMSEAGSSAKSVKHSLNMNVSVRIVQRLCHDVPWLKFKKVRAGPELLPRHQMARKKWGDDHEGKTNAEWAAVLFSDEKKWNLDGPD
;
A
#
# COMPACT_ATOMS: atom_id res chain seq x y z
N MET A 1 -8.52 -30.71 -15.67
CA MET A 1 -8.71 -29.42 -16.38
C MET A 1 -9.68 -28.60 -15.56
N GLY A 2 -9.23 -27.51 -14.93
CA GLY A 2 -10.12 -26.64 -14.14
C GLY A 2 -11.21 -26.01 -15.01
N ALA A 3 -12.39 -25.74 -14.46
CA ALA A 3 -13.46 -25.06 -15.18
C ALA A 3 -12.99 -23.66 -15.59
N THR A 4 -12.78 -23.44 -16.88
CA THR A 4 -12.45 -22.12 -17.45
C THR A 4 -13.68 -21.23 -17.43
N GLU A 5 -13.54 -20.00 -16.94
CA GLU A 5 -14.62 -19.02 -16.97
C GLU A 5 -14.93 -18.60 -18.41
N LEU A 6 -16.22 -18.41 -18.71
CA LEU A 6 -16.68 -17.98 -20.03
C LEU A 6 -16.22 -16.54 -20.28
N THR A 7 -15.50 -16.29 -21.37
CA THR A 7 -15.05 -14.93 -21.70
C THR A 7 -16.21 -14.08 -22.24
N PRO A 8 -16.11 -12.74 -22.18
CA PRO A 8 -17.13 -11.85 -22.76
C PRO A 8 -17.36 -12.10 -24.25
N ASP A 9 -16.30 -12.41 -25.00
CA ASP A 9 -16.36 -12.67 -26.44
C ASP A 9 -17.06 -13.98 -26.74
N GLU A 10 -16.75 -15.05 -26.00
CA GLU A 10 -17.43 -16.33 -26.13
C GLU A 10 -18.93 -16.19 -25.81
N ARG A 11 -19.27 -15.42 -24.78
CA ARG A 11 -20.66 -15.11 -24.44
C ARG A 11 -21.37 -14.41 -25.61
N LYS A 12 -20.71 -13.45 -26.26
CA LYS A 12 -21.26 -12.71 -27.41
C LYS A 12 -21.45 -13.63 -28.62
N SER A 13 -20.46 -14.47 -28.93
CA SER A 13 -20.55 -15.45 -30.04
C SER A 13 -21.71 -16.43 -29.85
N ILE A 14 -21.93 -16.93 -28.63
CA ILE A 14 -23.08 -17.80 -28.32
C ILE A 14 -24.41 -17.09 -28.61
N LEU A 15 -24.53 -15.81 -28.20
CA LEU A 15 -25.76 -15.04 -28.42
C LEU A 15 -26.00 -14.74 -29.90
N VAL A 16 -24.95 -14.35 -30.64
CA VAL A 16 -25.04 -14.08 -32.08
C VAL A 16 -25.46 -15.34 -32.87
N LEU A 17 -24.86 -16.49 -32.57
CA LEU A 17 -25.20 -17.75 -33.23
C LEU A 17 -26.63 -18.21 -32.88
N HIS A 18 -27.08 -17.95 -31.65
CA HIS A 18 -28.47 -18.20 -31.26
C HIS A 18 -29.46 -17.30 -32.00
N ASP A 19 -29.17 -16.00 -32.09
CA ASP A 19 -30.02 -15.04 -32.80
C ASP A 19 -30.05 -15.32 -34.32
N ALA A 20 -29.00 -15.95 -34.87
CA ALA A 20 -28.97 -16.48 -36.23
C ALA A 20 -29.74 -17.82 -36.41
N GLY A 21 -30.38 -18.34 -35.36
CA GLY A 21 -31.24 -19.52 -35.41
C GLY A 21 -30.54 -20.87 -35.35
N LEU A 22 -29.24 -20.93 -35.00
CA LEU A 22 -28.53 -22.21 -34.88
C LEU A 22 -28.99 -23.04 -33.66
N LYS A 23 -28.99 -24.36 -33.83
CA LYS A 23 -29.26 -25.31 -32.74
C LYS A 23 -28.11 -25.31 -31.73
N LEU A 24 -28.41 -25.60 -30.47
CA LEU A 24 -27.43 -25.63 -29.37
C LEU A 24 -26.23 -26.56 -29.62
N SER A 25 -26.40 -27.68 -30.33
CA SER A 25 -25.29 -28.57 -30.70
C SER A 25 -24.28 -27.88 -31.62
N ALA A 26 -24.77 -27.19 -32.65
CA ALA A 26 -23.92 -26.45 -33.58
C ALA A 26 -23.22 -25.26 -32.90
N ILE A 27 -23.90 -24.58 -31.97
CA ILE A 27 -23.29 -23.52 -31.16
C ILE A 27 -22.20 -24.09 -30.24
N SER A 28 -22.46 -25.25 -29.63
CA SER A 28 -21.50 -25.94 -28.77
C SER A 28 -20.23 -26.32 -29.51
N GLU A 29 -20.35 -26.85 -30.72
CA GLU A 29 -19.24 -27.20 -31.60
C GLU A 29 -18.46 -25.95 -32.05
N ALA A 30 -19.16 -24.92 -32.52
CA ALA A 30 -18.55 -23.68 -33.01
C ALA A 30 -17.84 -22.87 -31.92
N THR A 31 -18.32 -22.93 -30.68
CA THR A 31 -17.75 -22.16 -29.55
C THR A 31 -16.83 -23.00 -28.66
N HIS A 32 -16.72 -24.31 -28.90
CA HIS A 32 -16.00 -25.27 -28.04
C HIS A 32 -16.40 -25.14 -26.55
N ARG A 33 -17.69 -24.92 -26.31
CA ARG A 33 -18.30 -24.84 -24.98
C ARG A 33 -19.38 -25.88 -24.85
N SER A 34 -19.64 -26.37 -23.64
CA SER A 34 -20.66 -27.39 -23.44
C SER A 34 -22.06 -26.83 -23.73
N ILE A 35 -22.96 -27.72 -24.19
CA ILE A 35 -24.37 -27.39 -24.44
C ILE A 35 -25.01 -26.71 -23.22
N GLY A 36 -24.70 -27.18 -22.00
CA GLY A 36 -25.21 -26.60 -20.75
C GLY A 36 -24.76 -25.15 -20.52
N VAL A 37 -23.54 -24.79 -20.92
CA VAL A 37 -23.06 -23.39 -20.86
C VAL A 37 -23.80 -22.53 -21.88
N CYS A 38 -23.92 -23.00 -23.13
CA CYS A 38 -24.65 -22.28 -24.18
C CYS A 38 -26.10 -22.01 -23.76
N HIS A 39 -26.80 -23.05 -23.30
CA HIS A 39 -28.16 -22.95 -22.79
C HIS A 39 -28.30 -21.97 -21.63
N LYS A 40 -27.34 -21.98 -20.68
CA LYS A 40 -27.32 -21.05 -19.55
C LYS A 40 -27.13 -19.60 -19.99
N VAL A 41 -26.27 -19.35 -20.98
CA VAL A 41 -26.03 -18.00 -21.53
C VAL A 41 -27.30 -17.45 -22.17
N ILE A 42 -27.97 -18.25 -23.00
CA ILE A 42 -29.23 -17.89 -23.66
C ILE A 42 -30.32 -17.60 -22.62
N LYS A 43 -30.48 -18.48 -21.63
CA LYS A 43 -31.45 -18.29 -20.54
C LYS A 43 -31.17 -17.04 -19.67
N MET A 44 -29.91 -16.63 -19.56
CA MET A 44 -29.47 -15.47 -18.77
C MET A 44 -29.21 -14.22 -19.63
N ARG A 45 -29.65 -14.19 -20.90
CA ARG A 45 -29.47 -13.07 -21.84
C ARG A 45 -29.91 -11.73 -21.24
N ASP A 46 -31.12 -11.69 -20.68
CA ASP A 46 -31.73 -10.46 -20.17
C ASP A 46 -31.46 -10.25 -18.67
N THR A 47 -30.67 -11.13 -18.04
CA THR A 47 -30.29 -10.97 -16.63
C THR A 47 -29.02 -10.14 -16.50
N PRO A 48 -28.96 -9.16 -15.59
CA PRO A 48 -27.75 -8.41 -15.29
C PRO A 48 -26.60 -9.35 -14.93
N SER A 49 -25.39 -9.01 -15.38
CA SER A 49 -24.19 -9.77 -15.01
C SER A 49 -24.08 -9.84 -13.49
N LYS A 50 -23.88 -11.04 -12.94
CA LYS A 50 -23.67 -11.18 -11.50
C LYS A 50 -22.40 -10.42 -11.10
N PRO A 51 -22.42 -9.69 -9.98
CA PRO A 51 -21.20 -9.09 -9.45
C PRO A 51 -20.14 -10.17 -9.23
N SER A 52 -18.87 -9.76 -9.31
CA SER A 52 -17.74 -10.66 -9.06
C SER A 52 -17.91 -11.38 -7.72
N ARG A 53 -17.35 -12.58 -7.62
CA ARG A 53 -17.39 -13.37 -6.38
C ARG A 53 -16.89 -12.50 -5.23
N ARG A 54 -17.78 -12.19 -4.29
CA ARG A 54 -17.41 -11.49 -3.06
C ARG A 54 -16.45 -12.41 -2.30
N GLY A 55 -15.23 -11.93 -2.11
CA GLY A 55 -14.22 -12.64 -1.32
C GLY A 55 -14.60 -12.73 0.16
N LYS A 56 -13.75 -13.40 0.93
CA LYS A 56 -13.91 -13.51 2.39
C LYS A 56 -13.96 -12.11 3.02
N PRO A 57 -14.82 -11.88 4.03
CA PRO A 57 -14.82 -10.63 4.79
C PRO A 57 -13.42 -10.29 5.33
N LYS A 58 -13.09 -9.00 5.31
CA LYS A 58 -11.83 -8.51 5.87
C LYS A 58 -11.82 -8.73 7.38
N LYS A 59 -10.65 -9.09 7.93
CA LYS A 59 -10.43 -9.23 9.38
C LYS A 59 -10.39 -7.90 10.13
N VAL A 60 -10.23 -6.80 9.42
CA VAL A 60 -10.08 -5.44 9.97
C VAL A 60 -11.29 -4.64 9.56
N THR A 61 -11.97 -4.04 10.54
CA THR A 61 -13.10 -3.15 10.29
C THR A 61 -12.63 -1.75 9.91
N GLU A 62 -13.52 -0.92 9.36
CA GLU A 62 -13.19 0.49 9.09
C GLU A 62 -12.87 1.27 10.38
N ARG A 63 -13.46 0.87 11.53
CA ARG A 63 -13.13 1.45 12.83
C ARG A 63 -11.68 1.13 13.21
N ASP A 64 -11.29 -0.13 13.08
CA ASP A 64 -9.93 -0.58 13.38
C ASP A 64 -8.90 0.11 12.48
N LYS A 65 -9.23 0.27 11.19
CA LYS A 65 -8.40 1.01 10.24
C LYS A 65 -8.15 2.44 10.72
N ARG A 66 -9.20 3.16 11.15
CA ARG A 66 -9.05 4.53 11.70
C ARG A 66 -8.21 4.55 12.97
N SER A 67 -8.42 3.60 13.88
CA SER A 67 -7.62 3.48 15.10
C SER A 67 -6.14 3.23 14.81
N ILE A 68 -5.84 2.34 13.87
CA ILE A 68 -4.47 2.07 13.40
C ILE A 68 -3.85 3.35 12.84
N ILE A 69 -4.53 4.03 11.93
CA ILE A 69 -4.00 5.22 11.26
C ILE A 69 -3.74 6.33 12.29
N ARG A 70 -4.66 6.53 13.24
CA ARG A 70 -4.49 7.50 14.33
C ARG A 70 -3.26 7.17 15.18
N ALA A 71 -3.15 5.93 15.67
CA ALA A 71 -2.03 5.51 16.51
C ALA A 71 -0.68 5.56 15.75
N MET A 72 -0.68 5.26 14.45
CA MET A 72 0.52 5.34 13.61
C MET A 72 0.93 6.77 13.28
N SER A 73 0.03 7.75 13.41
CA SER A 73 0.33 9.16 13.20
C SER A 73 1.01 9.80 14.41
N GLU A 74 1.02 9.13 15.56
CA GLU A 74 1.76 9.55 16.75
C GLU A 74 3.27 9.33 16.54
N ALA A 75 4.07 10.28 17.04
CA ALA A 75 5.52 10.23 16.89
C ALA A 75 6.11 8.99 17.58
N GLY A 76 6.99 8.28 16.87
CA GLY A 76 7.68 7.09 17.40
C GLY A 76 6.88 5.78 17.31
N SER A 77 5.68 5.79 16.73
CA SER A 77 4.88 4.58 16.57
C SER A 77 5.44 3.63 15.50
N SER A 78 5.46 2.34 15.83
CA SER A 78 5.79 1.25 14.91
C SER A 78 4.57 0.37 14.66
N ALA A 79 4.51 -0.32 13.52
CA ALA A 79 3.40 -1.24 13.25
C ALA A 79 3.28 -2.36 14.30
N LYS A 80 4.40 -2.75 14.94
CA LYS A 80 4.41 -3.75 16.02
C LYS A 80 3.86 -3.17 17.32
N SER A 81 4.27 -1.96 17.70
CA SER A 81 3.76 -1.29 18.91
C SER A 81 2.28 -0.97 18.78
N VAL A 82 1.82 -0.49 17.61
CA VAL A 82 0.40 -0.20 17.34
C VAL A 82 -0.46 -1.46 17.37
N LYS A 83 0.02 -2.58 16.81
CA LYS A 83 -0.69 -3.86 16.93
C LYS A 83 -0.90 -4.23 18.40
N HIS A 84 0.13 -4.07 19.23
CA HIS A 84 0.10 -4.45 20.64
C HIS A 84 -0.77 -3.50 21.47
N SER A 85 -0.64 -2.18 21.28
CA SER A 85 -1.44 -1.19 22.00
C SER A 85 -2.94 -1.29 21.71
N LEU A 86 -3.30 -1.63 20.47
CA LEU A 86 -4.70 -1.87 20.06
C LEU A 86 -5.18 -3.31 20.32
N ASN A 87 -4.35 -4.17 20.92
CA ASN A 87 -4.62 -5.58 21.20
C ASN A 87 -5.23 -6.35 20.01
N MET A 88 -4.71 -6.13 18.81
CA MET A 88 -5.32 -6.67 17.60
C MET A 88 -4.83 -8.08 17.26
N ASN A 89 -5.77 -8.99 16.98
CA ASN A 89 -5.48 -10.34 16.49
C ASN A 89 -5.24 -10.37 14.95
N VAL A 90 -4.31 -9.54 14.48
CA VAL A 90 -3.88 -9.49 13.08
C VAL A 90 -2.37 -9.58 12.96
N SER A 91 -1.86 -9.90 11.77
CA SER A 91 -0.41 -9.86 11.54
C SER A 91 0.08 -8.41 11.43
N VAL A 92 1.33 -8.16 11.81
CA VAL A 92 1.97 -6.85 11.64
C VAL A 92 1.94 -6.40 10.17
N ARG A 93 2.02 -7.35 9.24
CA ARG A 93 1.95 -7.07 7.80
C ARG A 93 0.60 -6.50 7.36
N ILE A 94 -0.50 -6.82 8.04
CA ILE A 94 -1.81 -6.19 7.76
C ILE A 94 -1.78 -4.72 8.16
N VAL A 95 -1.26 -4.41 9.35
CA VAL A 95 -1.09 -3.02 9.83
C VAL A 95 -0.24 -2.21 8.86
N GLN A 96 0.92 -2.74 8.44
CA GLN A 96 1.79 -2.07 7.48
C GLN A 96 1.11 -1.78 6.14
N ARG A 97 0.34 -2.74 5.60
CA ARG A 97 -0.40 -2.53 4.34
C ARG A 97 -1.42 -1.42 4.48
N LEU A 98 -2.18 -1.41 5.57
CA LEU A 98 -3.16 -0.36 5.83
C LEU A 98 -2.52 1.02 5.92
N CYS A 99 -1.32 1.12 6.49
CA CYS A 99 -0.58 2.39 6.54
C CYS A 99 0.00 2.78 5.18
N HIS A 100 0.49 1.81 4.41
CA HIS A 100 1.02 2.05 3.06
C HIS A 100 -0.05 2.62 2.12
N ASP A 101 -1.31 2.20 2.27
CA ASP A 101 -2.42 2.70 1.47
C ASP A 101 -2.84 4.15 1.83
N VAL A 102 -2.21 4.78 2.83
CA VAL A 102 -2.51 6.15 3.27
C VAL A 102 -1.47 7.13 2.69
N PRO A 103 -1.84 8.00 1.73
CA PRO A 103 -0.89 8.82 0.98
C PRO A 103 -0.02 9.76 1.82
N TRP A 104 -0.58 10.25 2.93
CA TRP A 104 0.07 11.22 3.81
C TRP A 104 0.85 10.57 4.96
N LEU A 105 0.67 9.27 5.21
CA LEU A 105 1.36 8.55 6.27
C LEU A 105 2.64 7.90 5.73
N LYS A 106 3.72 8.68 5.66
CA LYS A 106 4.99 8.23 5.10
C LYS A 106 5.94 7.79 6.19
N PHE A 107 6.56 6.62 5.98
CA PHE A 107 7.66 6.18 6.82
C PHE A 107 8.87 7.11 6.60
N LYS A 108 9.39 7.69 7.68
CA LYS A 108 10.62 8.46 7.68
C LYS A 108 11.61 7.79 8.62
N LYS A 109 12.74 7.34 8.08
CA LYS A 109 13.85 6.87 8.90
C LYS A 109 14.44 8.06 9.65
N VAL A 110 14.47 7.97 10.98
CA VAL A 110 15.17 8.96 11.81
C VAL A 110 16.67 8.85 11.51
N ARG A 111 17.34 9.98 11.29
CA ARG A 111 18.79 9.98 11.08
C ARG A 111 19.46 9.45 12.34
N ALA A 112 20.37 8.51 12.19
CA ALA A 112 21.19 8.04 13.30
C ALA A 112 22.04 9.22 13.80
N GLY A 113 21.97 9.49 15.09
CA GLY A 113 22.71 10.57 15.73
C GLY A 113 22.63 10.43 17.24
N PRO A 114 23.55 11.08 17.99
CA PRO A 114 23.51 11.06 19.44
C PRO A 114 22.23 11.74 19.94
N GLU A 115 21.72 11.26 21.06
CA GLU A 115 20.52 11.80 21.69
C GLU A 115 20.71 13.28 22.09
N LEU A 116 19.78 14.14 21.65
CA LEU A 116 19.77 15.55 22.02
C LEU A 116 19.03 15.76 23.33
N LEU A 117 19.76 15.62 24.42
CA LEU A 117 19.29 16.02 25.75
C LEU A 117 18.90 17.50 25.79
N PRO A 118 17.97 17.92 26.67
CA PRO A 118 17.54 19.32 26.79
C PRO A 118 18.70 20.31 26.93
N ARG A 119 19.74 19.95 27.70
CA ARG A 119 20.96 20.76 27.83
C ARG A 119 21.68 21.02 26.50
N HIS A 120 21.73 20.01 25.61
CA HIS A 120 22.35 20.15 24.29
C HIS A 120 21.52 21.08 23.40
N GLN A 121 20.19 20.98 23.48
CA GLN A 121 19.28 21.83 22.72
C GLN A 121 19.42 23.31 23.14
N MET A 122 19.45 23.57 24.45
CA MET A 122 19.66 24.92 24.98
C MET A 122 21.02 25.50 24.59
N ALA A 123 22.10 24.73 24.74
CA ALA A 123 23.44 25.19 24.40
C ALA A 123 23.59 25.48 22.90
N ARG A 124 23.03 24.62 22.03
CA ARG A 124 23.02 24.82 20.58
C ARG A 124 22.20 26.03 20.17
N LYS A 125 21.02 26.21 20.76
CA LYS A 125 20.17 27.37 20.50
C LYS A 125 20.90 28.66 20.91
N LYS A 126 21.43 28.70 22.14
CA LYS A 126 22.21 29.83 22.63
C LYS A 126 23.39 30.16 21.71
N TRP A 127 24.16 29.17 21.27
CA TRP A 127 25.26 29.41 20.34
C TRP A 127 24.78 30.03 19.03
N GLY A 128 23.65 29.55 18.49
CA GLY A 128 23.01 30.14 17.31
C GLY A 128 22.59 31.58 17.54
N ASP A 129 21.86 31.85 18.63
CA ASP A 129 21.40 33.19 19.01
C ASP A 129 22.60 34.15 19.20
N ASP A 130 23.68 33.69 19.85
CA ASP A 130 24.91 34.47 20.10
C ASP A 130 25.68 34.80 18.80
N HIS A 131 25.45 34.03 17.71
CA HIS A 131 26.21 34.12 16.45
C HIS A 131 25.35 34.53 15.25
N GLU A 132 24.03 34.70 15.40
CA GLU A 132 23.09 35.05 14.33
C GLU A 132 23.44 36.40 13.67
N GLY A 133 23.92 37.36 14.47
CA GLY A 133 24.30 38.69 13.99
C GLY A 133 25.69 38.79 13.36
N LYS A 134 26.48 37.70 13.30
CA LYS A 134 27.83 37.76 12.73
C LYS A 134 27.79 38.05 11.24
N THR A 135 28.59 39.04 10.85
CA THR A 135 28.78 39.45 9.46
C THR A 135 29.63 38.45 8.69
N ASN A 136 29.55 38.50 7.36
CA ASN A 136 30.36 37.63 6.50
C ASN A 136 31.87 37.82 6.71
N ALA A 137 32.32 39.04 7.05
CA ALA A 137 33.73 39.31 7.33
C ALA A 137 34.20 38.61 8.63
N GLU A 138 33.35 38.59 9.65
CA GLU A 138 33.64 37.88 10.91
C GLU A 138 33.66 36.37 10.71
N TRP A 139 32.76 35.82 9.89
CA TRP A 139 32.80 34.40 9.53
C TRP A 139 34.03 34.04 8.70
N ALA A 140 34.48 34.92 7.80
CA ALA A 140 35.68 34.70 7.00
C ALA A 140 36.97 34.65 7.83
N ALA A 141 36.97 35.22 9.03
CA ALA A 141 38.09 35.14 9.96
C ALA A 141 38.10 33.84 10.79
N VAL A 142 37.03 33.02 10.74
CA VAL A 142 36.94 31.78 11.50
C VAL A 142 37.48 30.60 10.68
N LEU A 143 38.49 29.93 11.21
CA LEU A 143 38.96 28.65 10.69
C LEU A 143 38.25 27.51 11.43
N PHE A 144 37.48 26.70 10.69
CA PHE A 144 36.89 25.48 11.23
C PHE A 144 37.79 24.28 10.92
N SER A 145 38.07 23.47 11.94
CA SER A 145 38.77 22.19 11.81
C SER A 145 37.99 21.10 12.54
N ASP A 146 37.92 19.91 11.94
CA ASP A 146 37.37 18.72 12.55
C ASP A 146 38.19 17.50 12.08
N GLU A 147 38.24 16.47 12.91
CA GLU A 147 38.95 15.24 12.59
C GLU A 147 37.98 14.23 11.98
N LYS A 148 38.30 13.78 10.76
CA LYS A 148 37.58 12.70 10.10
C LYS A 148 38.50 11.49 9.93
N LYS A 149 38.01 10.31 10.32
CA LYS A 149 38.67 9.05 9.99
C LYS A 149 38.48 8.75 8.50
N TRP A 150 39.58 8.53 7.78
CA TRP A 150 39.59 8.06 6.40
C TRP A 150 39.98 6.59 6.38
N ASN A 151 39.05 5.71 5.98
CA ASN A 151 39.34 4.30 5.76
C ASN A 151 39.82 4.12 4.30
N LEU A 152 40.86 3.32 4.07
CA LEU A 152 41.46 3.09 2.74
C LEU A 152 40.72 2.03 1.90
N ASP A 153 39.74 1.34 2.48
CA ASP A 153 39.03 0.21 1.86
C ASP A 153 37.57 0.56 1.48
N GLY A 154 37.40 1.31 0.38
CA GLY A 154 36.10 1.48 -0.29
C GLY A 154 34.98 2.19 0.54
N PRO A 155 33.82 2.49 -0.08
CA PRO A 155 32.79 3.32 0.56
C PRO A 155 32.01 2.56 1.64
N ASP A 156 31.95 3.15 2.84
CA ASP A 156 30.96 2.87 3.91
C ASP A 156 29.52 3.27 3.51
#